data_AF-A0A970Q9W0-F1
#
_entry.id   AF-A0A970Q9W0-F1
#
_cell.length_a   1.000
_cell.length_b   1.000
_cell.length_c   1.000
_cell.angle_alpha   90.00
_cell.angle_beta   90.00
_cell.angle_gamma   90.00
#
_symmetry.space_group_name_H-M   'P 1'
#
loop_
_entity.id
_entity.type
_entity.pdbx_description
1 polymer ?
#
loop_
_entity_poly.entity_id
_entity_poly.type
_entity_poly.pdbx_seq_one_letter_code
_entity_poly.pdbx_strand_id
1 'polypeptide(L)'
;MSRAVDAYRRMRTEGDCPLLRRAAVMIAAAVAVLLLLPAPVFAQTAPIVPFPSMTEGWTRVVTGGFADPGNSHVIFSTEFRGYYYVSTMASEAGKRIAGSDKQGSDIWRTADGITWEQIGTAELGDPTNIMFDLVVFRDQLYALSINIGGRGMEVWVTSDGTEFTKLGERGFGDPKNRAAVPMVLDGRLVLAVQNPDTGVQIWASEDGSSFR
;
A
#
# COMPACT_ATOMS: atom_id res chain seq x y z
N MET A 1 -13.74 52.49 -71.98
CA MET A 1 -14.68 51.39 -71.62
C MET A 1 -13.97 50.09 -71.95
N SER A 2 -13.31 49.40 -71.02
CA SER A 2 -13.95 48.49 -70.08
C SER A 2 -12.94 48.06 -69.00
N ARG A 3 -12.93 48.76 -67.86
CA ARG A 3 -12.16 48.33 -66.66
C ARG A 3 -12.98 47.44 -65.71
N ALA A 4 -14.13 46.94 -66.17
CA ALA A 4 -15.02 46.07 -65.41
C ALA A 4 -15.11 44.64 -65.97
N VAL A 5 -14.46 44.32 -67.09
CA VAL A 5 -14.48 42.95 -67.68
C VAL A 5 -13.20 42.15 -67.40
N ASP A 6 -12.10 42.82 -67.00
CA ASP A 6 -10.84 42.15 -66.63
C ASP A 6 -10.81 41.60 -65.19
N ALA A 7 -11.77 41.97 -64.34
CA ALA A 7 -11.88 41.44 -62.98
C ALA A 7 -12.62 40.09 -62.90
N TYR A 8 -13.35 39.68 -63.94
CA TYR A 8 -14.12 38.42 -63.94
C TYR A 8 -13.37 37.23 -64.58
N ARG A 9 -12.31 37.46 -65.35
CA ARG A 9 -11.46 36.39 -65.94
C ARG A 9 -10.33 35.89 -65.03
N ARG A 10 -10.14 36.47 -63.85
CA ARG A 10 -9.11 36.01 -62.88
C ARG A 10 -9.59 35.00 -61.84
N MET A 11 -10.86 34.58 -61.86
CA MET A 11 -11.41 33.68 -60.84
C MET A 11 -11.70 32.25 -61.31
N ARG A 12 -11.33 31.87 -62.53
CA ARG A 12 -11.78 30.58 -63.08
C ARG A 12 -10.80 29.96 -64.06
N THR A 13 -9.61 29.58 -63.60
CA THR A 13 -8.79 28.47 -64.12
C THR A 13 -7.42 28.50 -63.45
N GLU A 14 -7.32 27.82 -62.32
CA GLU A 14 -6.13 27.13 -61.78
C GLU A 14 -6.51 26.73 -60.35
N GLY A 15 -7.42 25.76 -60.30
CA GLY A 15 -7.68 25.01 -59.09
C GLY A 15 -6.53 24.05 -58.88
N ASP A 16 -5.49 24.50 -58.19
CA ASP A 16 -4.45 23.65 -57.61
C ASP A 16 -4.03 24.25 -56.27
N CYS A 17 -4.84 24.02 -55.25
CA CYS A 17 -4.43 24.25 -53.87
C CYS A 17 -3.73 22.96 -53.38
N PRO A 18 -2.40 22.96 -53.15
CA PRO A 18 -1.64 21.77 -52.74
C PRO A 18 -2.00 21.25 -51.33
N LEU A 19 -2.98 21.85 -50.66
CA LEU A 19 -3.47 21.44 -49.35
C LEU A 19 -4.53 20.33 -49.41
N LEU A 20 -5.10 20.03 -50.59
CA LEU A 20 -6.11 18.97 -50.75
C LEU A 20 -5.53 17.60 -51.17
N ARG A 21 -4.21 17.51 -51.43
CA ARG A 21 -3.51 16.20 -51.56
C ARG A 21 -3.11 15.57 -50.22
N ARG A 22 -3.32 16.28 -49.10
CA ARG A 22 -3.15 15.72 -47.74
C ARG A 22 -4.46 15.39 -47.03
N ALA A 23 -5.61 15.73 -47.62
CA ALA A 23 -6.92 15.47 -47.01
C ALA A 23 -7.69 14.30 -47.66
N ALA A 24 -7.28 13.80 -48.84
CA ALA A 24 -8.00 12.76 -49.58
C ALA A 24 -7.35 11.34 -49.53
N VAL A 25 -6.24 11.15 -48.79
CA VAL A 25 -5.67 9.81 -48.50
C VAL A 25 -5.95 9.37 -47.05
N MET A 26 -6.59 10.22 -46.24
CA MET A 26 -6.98 9.88 -44.86
C MET A 26 -8.47 9.51 -44.73
N ILE A 27 -9.17 9.27 -45.84
CA ILE A 27 -10.57 8.83 -45.88
C ILE A 27 -10.71 7.65 -46.85
N ALA A 28 -9.98 6.55 -46.59
CA ALA A 28 -10.24 5.20 -47.11
C ALA A 28 -9.25 4.15 -46.55
N ALA A 29 -8.85 4.24 -45.28
CA ALA A 29 -8.04 3.19 -44.62
C ALA A 29 -8.08 3.28 -43.09
N ALA A 30 -9.26 3.30 -42.47
CA ALA A 30 -9.41 2.92 -41.05
C ALA A 30 -10.86 2.57 -40.66
N VAL A 31 -11.72 2.19 -41.62
CA VAL A 31 -13.04 1.59 -41.33
C VAL A 31 -12.95 0.04 -41.35
N ALA A 32 -11.72 -0.51 -41.32
CA ALA A 32 -11.48 -1.95 -41.24
C ALA A 32 -10.31 -2.32 -40.30
N VAL A 33 -10.13 -1.56 -39.20
CA VAL A 33 -9.40 -2.02 -38.00
C VAL A 33 -10.25 -1.64 -36.78
N LEU A 34 -11.51 -2.07 -36.81
CA LEU A 34 -12.43 -1.97 -35.69
C LEU A 34 -13.05 -3.34 -35.40
N LEU A 35 -12.25 -4.41 -35.42
CA LEU A 35 -12.71 -5.78 -35.12
C LEU A 35 -11.57 -6.70 -34.62
N LEU A 36 -10.58 -6.18 -33.88
CA LEU A 36 -9.58 -7.01 -33.17
C LEU A 36 -9.20 -6.41 -31.81
N LEU A 37 -10.15 -5.81 -31.08
CA LEU A 37 -9.98 -5.70 -29.64
C LEU A 37 -10.22 -7.09 -29.05
N PRO A 38 -9.31 -7.65 -28.23
CA PRO A 38 -9.67 -8.83 -27.46
C PRO A 38 -10.92 -8.45 -26.67
N ALA A 39 -11.96 -9.29 -26.74
CA ALA A 39 -13.15 -9.13 -25.92
C ALA A 39 -12.71 -8.85 -24.48
N PRO A 40 -13.39 -7.97 -23.73
CA PRO A 40 -13.10 -7.82 -22.31
C PRO A 40 -13.14 -9.23 -21.73
N VAL A 41 -11.99 -9.70 -21.23
CA VAL A 41 -11.95 -10.90 -20.41
C VAL A 41 -12.77 -10.50 -19.20
N PHE A 42 -14.06 -10.86 -19.22
CA PHE A 42 -14.83 -10.89 -18.00
C PHE A 42 -13.99 -11.73 -17.06
N ALA A 43 -13.50 -11.11 -15.98
CA ALA A 43 -12.87 -11.83 -14.91
C ALA A 43 -13.83 -12.97 -14.58
N GLN A 44 -13.41 -14.20 -14.87
CA GLN A 44 -14.19 -15.36 -14.54
C GLN A 44 -14.36 -15.25 -13.03
N THR A 45 -15.57 -14.94 -12.57
CA THR A 45 -15.88 -14.99 -11.15
C THR A 45 -15.63 -16.43 -10.78
N ALA A 46 -14.48 -16.68 -10.15
CA ALA A 46 -14.22 -17.97 -9.53
C ALA A 46 -15.45 -18.26 -8.68
N PRO A 47 -16.02 -19.48 -8.73
CA PRO A 47 -17.11 -19.82 -7.85
C PRO A 47 -16.68 -19.43 -6.43
N ILE A 48 -17.50 -18.64 -5.74
CA ILE A 48 -17.34 -18.41 -4.31
C ILE A 48 -17.55 -19.80 -3.70
N VAL A 49 -16.46 -20.56 -3.54
CA VAL A 49 -16.48 -21.77 -2.75
C VAL A 49 -16.88 -21.28 -1.37
N PRO A 50 -18.04 -21.67 -0.83
CA PRO A 50 -18.38 -21.31 0.54
C PRO A 50 -17.22 -21.80 1.40
N PHE A 51 -16.56 -20.89 2.12
CA PHE A 51 -15.54 -21.28 3.07
C PHE A 51 -16.12 -22.41 3.93
N PRO A 52 -15.37 -23.49 4.21
CA PRO A 52 -15.85 -24.56 5.06
C PRO A 52 -16.49 -23.92 6.28
N SER A 53 -17.78 -24.17 6.46
CA SER A 53 -18.59 -23.38 7.34
C SER A 53 -18.05 -23.54 8.75
N MET A 54 -17.47 -22.48 9.31
CA MET A 54 -17.15 -22.38 10.74
C MET A 54 -18.46 -22.27 11.54
N THR A 55 -19.39 -23.20 11.35
CA THR A 55 -20.80 -22.99 11.67
C THR A 55 -21.12 -23.12 13.14
N GLU A 56 -20.25 -23.72 13.96
CA GLU A 56 -20.42 -23.73 15.41
C GLU A 56 -19.07 -23.74 16.14
N GLY A 57 -18.92 -22.84 17.13
CA GLY A 57 -17.81 -22.84 18.08
C GLY A 57 -16.53 -22.12 17.64
N TRP A 58 -15.54 -22.12 18.54
CA TRP A 58 -14.22 -21.55 18.30
C TRP A 58 -13.33 -22.57 17.59
N THR A 59 -12.93 -22.26 16.35
CA THR A 59 -11.95 -23.07 15.60
C THR A 59 -10.57 -22.43 15.71
N ARG A 60 -9.59 -23.21 16.18
CA ARG A 60 -8.18 -22.78 16.14
C ARG A 60 -7.64 -22.97 14.73
N VAL A 61 -7.41 -21.86 14.03
CA VAL A 61 -6.92 -21.85 12.63
C VAL A 61 -5.41 -21.64 12.51
N VAL A 62 -4.78 -21.01 13.51
CA VAL A 62 -3.32 -20.86 13.59
C VAL A 62 -2.80 -21.50 14.88
N THR A 63 -1.71 -22.27 14.75
CA THR A 63 -1.03 -22.95 15.86
C THR A 63 0.44 -22.57 15.92
N GLY A 64 1.01 -22.57 17.13
CA GLY A 64 2.45 -22.41 17.33
C GLY A 64 3.03 -21.11 16.78
N GLY A 65 2.34 -19.98 16.91
CA GLY A 65 2.87 -18.67 16.50
C GLY A 65 3.15 -18.57 15.00
N PHE A 66 2.26 -19.08 14.16
CA PHE A 66 2.52 -19.21 12.71
C PHE A 66 3.73 -20.11 12.41
N ALA A 67 3.73 -21.30 13.02
CA ALA A 67 4.79 -22.32 12.96
C ALA A 67 6.12 -21.98 13.65
N ASP A 68 6.27 -20.77 14.23
CA ASP A 68 7.36 -20.44 15.15
C ASP A 68 6.82 -20.02 16.53
N PRO A 69 7.03 -20.82 17.59
CA PRO A 69 6.47 -20.52 18.90
C PRO A 69 7.13 -19.29 19.57
N GLY A 70 8.20 -18.73 19.00
CA GLY A 70 8.76 -17.43 19.38
C GLY A 70 7.80 -16.27 19.11
N ASN A 71 6.97 -16.35 18.06
CA ASN A 71 5.86 -15.44 17.79
C ASN A 71 4.75 -15.63 18.82
N SER A 72 4.98 -15.06 19.99
CA SER A 72 4.26 -15.40 21.23
C SER A 72 3.23 -14.35 21.61
N HIS A 73 3.24 -13.20 20.94
CA HIS A 73 2.34 -12.08 21.21
C HIS A 73 1.81 -11.52 19.90
N VAL A 74 0.54 -11.11 19.92
CA VAL A 74 -0.11 -10.25 18.93
C VAL A 74 -0.79 -9.15 19.73
N ILE A 75 -0.36 -7.91 19.54
CA ILE A 75 -0.90 -6.77 20.29
C ILE A 75 -1.63 -5.82 19.36
N PHE A 76 -1.10 -5.62 18.15
CA PHE A 76 -1.67 -4.68 17.18
C PHE A 76 -2.13 -5.40 15.92
N SER A 77 -3.26 -4.93 15.42
CA SER A 77 -3.94 -5.51 14.28
C SER A 77 -4.86 -4.50 13.64
N THR A 78 -5.06 -4.61 12.33
CA THR A 78 -6.00 -3.75 11.61
C THR A 78 -6.52 -4.43 10.36
N GLU A 79 -7.64 -3.96 9.82
CA GLU A 79 -8.14 -4.38 8.51
C GLU A 79 -7.73 -3.34 7.46
N PHE A 80 -7.27 -3.81 6.30
CA PHE A 80 -6.96 -2.97 5.16
C PHE A 80 -7.27 -3.69 3.85
N ARG A 81 -8.15 -3.11 3.03
CA ARG A 81 -8.50 -3.58 1.68
C ARG A 81 -8.98 -5.03 1.63
N GLY A 82 -9.77 -5.46 2.61
CA GLY A 82 -10.33 -6.80 2.71
C GLY A 82 -9.37 -7.84 3.31
N TYR A 83 -8.23 -7.41 3.83
CA TYR A 83 -7.29 -8.27 4.54
C TYR A 83 -7.18 -7.82 5.99
N TYR A 84 -7.22 -8.78 6.92
CA TYR A 84 -6.91 -8.55 8.32
C TYR A 84 -5.42 -8.77 8.55
N TYR A 85 -4.75 -7.79 9.15
CA TYR A 85 -3.32 -7.78 9.43
C TYR A 85 -3.07 -7.88 10.93
N VAL A 86 -2.04 -8.63 11.30
CA VAL A 86 -1.52 -8.72 12.67
C VAL A 86 -0.01 -8.57 12.67
N SER A 87 0.53 -7.92 13.69
CA SER A 87 1.96 -7.94 13.97
C SER A 87 2.25 -8.91 15.12
N THR A 88 3.20 -9.82 14.92
CA THR A 88 3.70 -10.71 15.97
C THR A 88 4.92 -10.10 16.66
N MET A 89 5.20 -10.55 17.88
CA MET A 89 6.46 -10.25 18.57
C MET A 89 7.11 -11.54 19.06
N ALA A 90 8.40 -11.65 18.79
CA ALA A 90 9.33 -12.62 19.35
C ALA A 90 10.41 -11.90 20.18
N SER A 91 10.73 -12.47 21.34
CA SER A 91 11.64 -11.85 22.30
C SER A 91 12.38 -12.90 23.12
N GLU A 92 13.39 -12.46 23.87
CA GLU A 92 14.11 -13.30 24.85
C GLU A 92 13.19 -13.98 25.87
N ALA A 93 12.05 -13.37 26.20
CA ALA A 93 11.03 -14.02 27.03
C ALA A 93 10.45 -15.25 26.31
N GLY A 94 10.16 -15.11 25.01
CA GLY A 94 9.73 -16.22 24.13
C GLY A 94 10.76 -17.34 24.08
N LYS A 95 12.05 -17.02 24.00
CA LYS A 95 13.13 -18.02 24.04
C LYS A 95 13.11 -18.87 25.31
N ARG A 96 12.95 -18.26 26.48
CA ARG A 96 12.93 -18.99 27.77
C ARG A 96 11.70 -19.87 27.94
N ILE A 97 10.56 -19.46 27.37
CA ILE A 97 9.27 -20.14 27.54
C ILE A 97 9.07 -21.21 26.47
N ALA A 98 9.42 -20.91 25.22
CA ALA A 98 9.12 -21.71 24.03
C ALA A 98 10.35 -22.35 23.39
N GLY A 99 11.57 -22.00 23.80
CA GLY A 99 12.81 -22.55 23.24
C GLY A 99 13.14 -22.08 21.82
N SER A 100 12.41 -21.10 21.27
CA SER A 100 12.70 -20.51 19.96
C SER A 100 13.81 -19.47 20.05
N ASP A 101 14.74 -19.49 19.10
CA ASP A 101 15.78 -18.46 18.94
C ASP A 101 15.31 -17.25 18.12
N LYS A 102 14.05 -17.25 17.65
CA LYS A 102 13.49 -16.12 16.90
C LYS A 102 13.41 -14.86 17.76
N GLN A 103 13.75 -13.74 17.14
CA GLN A 103 13.59 -12.40 17.70
C GLN A 103 12.84 -11.53 16.69
N GLY A 104 12.45 -10.33 17.11
CA GLY A 104 11.86 -9.35 16.21
C GLY A 104 10.35 -9.51 16.01
N SER A 105 9.86 -9.05 14.87
CA SER A 105 8.44 -9.02 14.53
C SER A 105 8.19 -9.49 13.11
N ASP A 106 7.09 -10.18 12.89
CA ASP A 106 6.55 -10.42 11.55
C ASP A 106 5.22 -9.69 11.40
N ILE A 107 4.84 -9.41 10.15
CA ILE A 107 3.49 -8.99 9.78
C ILE A 107 2.84 -10.14 9.01
N TRP A 108 1.65 -10.54 9.45
CA TRP A 108 0.85 -11.59 8.81
C TRP A 108 -0.48 -11.00 8.37
N ARG A 109 -1.04 -11.52 7.28
CA ARG A 109 -2.39 -11.16 6.84
C ARG A 109 -3.21 -12.33 6.36
N THR A 110 -4.52 -12.14 6.32
CA THR A 110 -5.50 -13.11 5.82
C THR A 110 -6.67 -12.40 5.14
N ALA A 111 -7.21 -13.00 4.08
CA ALA A 111 -8.45 -12.54 3.42
C ALA A 111 -9.71 -13.26 3.94
N ASP A 112 -9.54 -14.43 4.56
CA ASP A 112 -10.63 -15.35 4.90
C ASP A 112 -10.68 -15.72 6.40
N GLY A 113 -9.70 -15.25 7.18
CA GLY A 113 -9.55 -15.58 8.60
C GLY A 113 -8.96 -16.97 8.86
N ILE A 114 -8.68 -17.77 7.82
CA ILE A 114 -8.29 -19.18 7.92
C ILE A 114 -6.88 -19.38 7.34
N THR A 115 -6.65 -18.84 6.16
CA THR A 115 -5.40 -18.93 5.42
C THR A 115 -4.60 -17.66 5.65
N TRP A 116 -3.39 -17.81 6.17
CA TRP A 116 -2.52 -16.69 6.53
C TRP A 116 -1.23 -16.72 5.73
N GLU A 117 -0.77 -15.54 5.35
CA GLU A 117 0.52 -15.33 4.69
C GLU A 117 1.34 -14.29 5.44
N GLN A 118 2.66 -14.49 5.48
CA GLN A 118 3.61 -13.50 5.99
C GLN A 118 3.86 -12.46 4.91
N ILE A 119 3.89 -11.18 5.30
CA ILE A 119 4.19 -10.06 4.41
C ILE A 119 5.59 -9.53 4.67
N GLY A 120 6.33 -9.30 3.58
CA GLY A 120 7.70 -8.81 3.61
C GLY A 120 8.70 -9.81 4.21
N THR A 121 9.91 -9.33 4.45
CA THR A 121 10.90 -10.05 5.26
C THR A 121 10.63 -9.82 6.74
N ALA A 122 11.09 -10.75 7.59
CA ALA A 122 11.09 -10.55 9.04
C ALA A 122 11.62 -9.15 9.42
N GLU A 123 10.98 -8.55 10.42
CA GLU A 123 11.24 -7.23 10.97
C GLU A 123 11.24 -6.06 9.96
N LEU A 124 10.67 -6.27 8.76
CA LEU A 124 10.83 -5.38 7.59
C LEU A 124 12.31 -5.08 7.28
N GLY A 125 13.19 -6.05 7.53
CA GLY A 125 14.62 -5.97 7.22
C GLY A 125 15.46 -5.25 8.28
N ASP A 126 14.90 -4.89 9.44
CA ASP A 126 15.67 -4.40 10.58
C ASP A 126 15.42 -5.23 11.86
N PRO A 127 16.40 -6.02 12.32
CA PRO A 127 16.24 -6.92 13.47
C PRO A 127 16.01 -6.23 14.82
N THR A 128 16.09 -4.89 14.88
CA THR A 128 15.78 -4.12 16.09
C THR A 128 14.33 -3.66 16.18
N ASN A 129 13.53 -3.89 15.14
CA ASN A 129 12.09 -3.72 15.16
C ASN A 129 11.46 -4.95 15.81
N ILE A 130 10.97 -4.80 17.04
CA ILE A 130 10.45 -5.91 17.82
C ILE A 130 8.93 -6.06 17.75
N MET A 131 8.24 -5.06 17.20
CA MET A 131 6.80 -5.06 16.96
C MET A 131 6.42 -3.92 16.01
N PHE A 132 5.27 -4.02 15.35
CA PHE A 132 4.67 -2.92 14.59
C PHE A 132 3.25 -2.62 15.07
N ASP A 133 2.97 -1.35 15.34
CA ASP A 133 1.59 -0.87 15.44
C ASP A 133 1.07 -0.53 14.04
N LEU A 134 -0.19 -0.91 13.75
CA LEU A 134 -0.75 -0.90 12.41
C LEU A 134 -1.97 0.04 12.34
N VAL A 135 -1.95 1.00 11.42
CA VAL A 135 -3.05 1.97 11.26
C VAL A 135 -3.33 2.24 9.79
N VAL A 136 -4.62 2.33 9.45
CA VAL A 136 -5.04 2.78 8.12
C VAL A 136 -5.28 4.28 8.16
N PHE A 137 -4.66 5.01 7.23
CA PHE A 137 -4.86 6.44 7.07
C PHE A 137 -4.76 6.79 5.58
N ARG A 138 -5.73 7.56 5.07
CA ARG A 138 -5.79 8.00 3.65
C ARG A 138 -5.54 6.89 2.63
N ASP A 139 -6.29 5.78 2.76
CA ASP A 139 -6.23 4.62 1.87
C ASP A 139 -4.87 3.91 1.79
N GLN A 140 -4.03 4.11 2.81
CA GLN A 140 -2.73 3.47 3.00
C GLN A 140 -2.68 2.80 4.36
N LEU A 141 -1.91 1.71 4.46
CA LEU A 141 -1.61 1.04 5.71
C LEU A 141 -0.22 1.47 6.16
N TYR A 142 -0.14 1.97 7.39
CA TYR A 142 1.08 2.34 8.07
C TYR A 142 1.46 1.28 9.10
N ALA A 143 2.74 0.94 9.16
CA ALA A 143 3.34 0.11 10.18
C ALA A 143 4.42 0.92 10.93
N LEU A 144 4.18 1.16 12.22
CA LEU A 144 5.05 1.95 13.09
C LEU A 144 5.83 1.02 14.00
N SER A 145 7.16 0.99 13.87
CA SER A 145 7.95 0.04 14.64
C SER A 145 8.12 0.46 16.10
N ILE A 146 8.21 -0.54 16.97
CA ILE A 146 8.82 -0.41 18.29
C ILE A 146 10.28 -0.83 18.13
N ASN A 147 11.20 0.11 18.31
CA ASN A 147 12.63 -0.09 18.12
C ASN A 147 13.39 -0.04 19.45
N ILE A 148 14.01 -1.15 19.82
CA ILE A 148 14.82 -1.25 21.06
C ILE A 148 16.33 -1.06 20.82
N GLY A 149 16.75 -0.94 19.56
CA GLY A 149 18.15 -0.82 19.15
C GLY A 149 18.76 0.56 19.38
N GLY A 150 17.99 1.52 19.91
CA GLY A 150 18.45 2.89 20.14
C GLY A 150 18.69 3.68 18.85
N ARG A 151 18.05 3.29 17.75
CA ARG A 151 18.16 3.94 16.43
C ARG A 151 16.93 4.76 16.04
N GLY A 152 15.95 4.84 16.94
CA GLY A 152 14.64 5.41 16.67
C GLY A 152 13.68 4.40 16.01
N MET A 153 12.39 4.63 16.22
CA MET A 153 11.30 3.95 15.53
C MET A 153 11.34 4.22 14.03
N GLU A 154 10.69 3.36 13.28
CA GLU A 154 10.55 3.48 11.84
C GLU A 154 9.08 3.59 11.48
N VAL A 155 8.78 4.39 10.46
CA VAL A 155 7.45 4.42 9.84
C VAL A 155 7.56 3.75 8.49
N TRP A 156 6.71 2.77 8.23
CA TRP A 156 6.59 2.09 6.96
C TRP A 156 5.18 2.29 6.42
N VAL A 157 5.04 2.40 5.11
CA VAL A 157 3.75 2.61 4.45
C VAL A 157 3.60 1.71 3.22
N THR A 158 2.39 1.21 3.02
CA THR A 158 1.99 0.47 1.82
C THR A 158 0.65 0.96 1.30
N SER A 159 0.50 1.00 -0.02
CA SER A 159 -0.77 1.30 -0.69
C SER A 159 -1.49 0.04 -1.18
N ASP A 160 -0.76 -1.06 -1.40
CA ASP A 160 -1.27 -2.34 -1.91
C ASP A 160 -1.42 -3.42 -0.82
N GLY A 161 -0.84 -3.18 0.36
CA GLY A 161 -0.90 -4.10 1.48
C GLY A 161 0.15 -5.22 1.46
N THR A 162 1.06 -5.22 0.49
CA THR A 162 2.14 -6.21 0.32
C THR A 162 3.53 -5.59 0.33
N GLU A 163 3.70 -4.45 -0.33
CA GLU A 163 5.00 -3.80 -0.47
C GLU A 163 5.07 -2.59 0.47
N PHE A 164 5.92 -2.70 1.49
CA PHE A 164 6.15 -1.64 2.47
C PHE A 164 7.39 -0.81 2.12
N THR A 165 7.24 0.50 2.18
CA THR A 165 8.32 1.46 1.97
C THR A 165 8.55 2.28 3.22
N LYS A 166 9.82 2.47 3.59
CA LYS A 166 10.19 3.30 4.74
C LYS A 166 9.91 4.77 4.43
N LEU A 167 9.27 5.45 5.36
CA LEU A 167 8.88 6.85 5.26
C LEU A 167 9.68 7.70 6.25
N GLY A 168 10.40 8.69 5.72
CA GLY A 168 11.16 9.65 6.52
C GLY A 168 12.39 9.09 7.24
N GLU A 169 13.00 9.94 8.07
CA GLU A 169 14.12 9.55 8.92
C GLU A 169 13.64 8.83 10.19
N ARG A 170 14.44 7.87 10.68
CA ARG A 170 14.14 7.15 11.90
C ARG A 170 13.94 8.09 13.08
N GLY A 171 12.94 7.80 13.92
CA GLY A 171 12.62 8.60 15.09
C GLY A 171 12.37 10.08 14.79
N PHE A 172 12.07 10.42 13.53
CA PHE A 172 11.94 11.81 13.06
C PHE A 172 13.22 12.63 13.31
N GLY A 173 14.38 12.00 13.16
CA GLY A 173 15.70 12.59 13.41
C GLY A 173 16.20 12.46 14.86
N ASP A 174 15.34 12.03 15.79
CA ASP A 174 15.74 11.74 17.19
C ASP A 174 15.78 10.21 17.44
N PRO A 175 16.95 9.59 17.63
CA PRO A 175 17.05 8.15 17.90
C PRO A 175 16.43 7.70 19.23
N LYS A 176 16.05 8.64 20.10
CA LYS A 176 15.34 8.38 21.36
C LYS A 176 13.83 8.26 21.21
N ASN A 177 13.27 8.66 20.07
CA ASN A 177 11.89 8.36 19.70
C ASN A 177 11.77 6.87 19.35
N ARG A 178 11.49 6.01 20.33
CA ARG A 178 11.66 4.54 20.21
C ARG A 178 10.41 3.77 19.80
N ALA A 179 9.24 4.34 20.03
CA ALA A 179 7.96 3.72 19.73
C ALA A 179 6.93 4.82 19.53
N ALA A 180 5.87 4.53 18.77
CA ALA A 180 4.73 5.42 18.67
C ALA A 180 3.43 4.62 18.66
N VAL A 181 2.41 5.17 19.32
CA VAL A 181 1.04 4.68 19.24
C VAL A 181 0.29 5.60 18.26
N PRO A 182 -0.18 5.09 17.11
CA PRO A 182 -0.94 5.87 16.15
C PRO A 182 -2.43 5.95 16.51
N MET A 183 -3.07 7.04 16.10
CA MET A 183 -4.51 7.21 16.14
C MET A 183 -4.95 8.13 15.00
N VAL A 184 -6.04 7.77 14.32
CA VAL A 184 -6.70 8.70 13.39
C VAL A 184 -7.72 9.52 14.19
N LEU A 185 -7.53 10.84 14.19
CA LEU A 185 -8.39 11.77 14.90
C LEU A 185 -8.68 12.99 14.01
N ASP A 186 -9.95 13.23 13.72
CA ASP A 186 -10.41 14.40 12.97
C ASP A 186 -9.65 14.64 11.65
N GLY A 187 -9.49 13.57 10.85
CA GLY A 187 -8.78 13.62 9.57
C GLY A 187 -7.25 13.74 9.67
N ARG A 188 -6.67 13.63 10.86
CA ARG A 188 -5.23 13.64 11.11
C ARG A 188 -4.74 12.27 11.57
N LEU A 189 -3.51 11.93 11.20
CA LEU A 189 -2.75 10.88 11.85
C LEU A 189 -2.00 11.49 13.03
N VAL A 190 -2.33 11.04 14.24
CA VAL A 190 -1.72 11.47 15.50
C VAL A 190 -0.86 10.35 16.05
N LEU A 191 0.39 10.64 16.38
CA LEU A 191 1.36 9.69 16.93
C LEU A 191 1.74 10.13 18.34
N ALA A 192 1.46 9.28 19.33
CA ALA A 192 1.98 9.43 20.68
C ALA A 192 3.33 8.71 20.77
N VAL A 193 4.41 9.48 20.71
CA VAL A 193 5.78 8.99 20.58
C VAL A 193 6.45 8.93 21.94
N GLN A 194 6.98 7.76 22.28
CA GLN A 194 7.78 7.58 23.48
C GLN A 194 9.20 8.10 23.26
N ASN A 195 9.64 9.02 24.12
CA ASN A 195 11.04 9.41 24.22
C ASN A 195 11.48 9.38 25.70
N PRO A 196 12.47 8.55 26.08
CA PRO A 196 12.93 8.46 27.47
C PRO A 196 13.72 9.68 27.94
N ASP A 197 14.25 10.49 27.03
CA ASP A 197 15.09 11.64 27.37
C ASP A 197 14.24 12.92 27.48
N THR A 198 13.28 13.11 26.57
CA THR A 198 12.44 14.33 26.51
C THR A 198 11.01 14.14 27.02
N GLY A 199 10.61 12.89 27.32
CA GLY A 199 9.22 12.54 27.65
C GLY A 199 8.37 12.27 26.41
N VAL A 200 7.07 12.03 26.61
CA VAL A 200 6.15 11.73 25.49
C VAL A 200 6.03 12.95 24.57
N GLN A 201 6.10 12.71 23.26
CA GLN A 201 5.84 13.72 22.22
C GLN A 201 4.55 13.37 21.48
N ILE A 202 3.73 14.36 21.16
CA ILE A 202 2.55 14.17 20.31
C ILE A 202 2.81 14.81 18.96
N TRP A 203 2.83 14.00 17.92
CA TRP A 203 2.98 14.43 16.54
C TRP A 203 1.64 14.31 15.83
N ALA A 204 1.27 15.30 15.03
CA ALA A 204 0.05 15.25 14.24
C ALA A 204 0.36 15.64 12.80
N SER A 205 -0.15 14.85 11.86
CA SER A 205 -0.04 15.14 10.43
C SER A 205 -1.39 15.08 9.76
N GLU A 206 -1.64 16.04 8.89
CA GLU A 206 -2.80 16.05 8.00
C GLU A 206 -2.56 15.20 6.76
N ASP A 207 -1.31 15.02 6.32
CA ASP A 207 -0.96 14.25 5.12
C ASP A 207 -0.46 12.84 5.42
N GLY A 208 0.06 12.60 6.63
CA GLY A 208 0.66 11.33 7.05
C GLY A 208 1.98 10.99 6.34
N SER A 209 2.53 11.89 5.52
CA SER A 209 3.71 11.62 4.68
C SER A 209 4.89 12.55 4.95
N SER A 210 4.64 13.75 5.46
CA SER A 210 5.66 14.77 5.65
C SER A 210 6.07 14.90 7.11
N PHE A 211 7.38 15.04 7.36
CA PHE A 211 7.96 15.33 8.69
C PHE A 211 8.61 16.72 8.67
N ARG A 212 8.46 17.47 9.77
CA ARG A 212 8.98 18.84 9.94
C ARG A 212 9.45 19.07 11.36
#